data_AF-A0A7X8DV65-F1
#
_entry.id   AF-A0A7X8DV65-F1
#
_cell.length_a   1.000
_cell.length_b   1.000
_cell.length_c   1.000
_cell.angle_alpha   90.00
_cell.angle_beta   90.00
_cell.angle_gamma   90.00
#
_symmetry.space_group_name_H-M   'P 1'
#
loop_
_entity.id
_entity.type
_entity.pdbx_description
1 polymer ?
#
loop_
_entity_poly.entity_id
_entity_poly.type
_entity_poly.pdbx_seq_one_letter_code
_entity_poly.pdbx_strand_id
1 'polypeptide(L)'
;MKRIRALQISYYINIFAAIALILILMLFYGSKIQNIFLLADIMLGIFSIIAIFLFGILCISNAVVLYRRGDLATLRQYMKVAKRGLIPFFIINFIYCAFLNMILFVASRGIFIIGPIPIMIIIMVSFTYLAVLFSSSYSIAFIIQLKKKDKLSQGVAFLNICLQLIFVLDIIELIYLLRRFRKENDVFIETYS
;
A
#
# COMPACT_ATOMS: atom_id res chain seq x y z
N MET A 1 5.71 -15.46 -1.54
CA MET A 1 4.99 -14.93 -0.35
C MET A 1 5.88 -14.18 0.63
N LYS A 2 7.05 -14.73 1.05
CA LYS A 2 7.93 -14.09 2.06
C LYS A 2 8.22 -12.60 1.79
N ARG A 3 8.51 -12.23 0.53
CA ARG A 3 8.79 -10.85 0.10
C ARG A 3 7.63 -9.87 0.32
N ILE A 4 6.40 -10.29 0.04
CA ILE A 4 5.19 -9.46 0.23
C ILE A 4 4.94 -9.22 1.72
N ARG A 5 5.10 -10.26 2.54
CA ARG A 5 4.97 -10.14 4.00
C ARG A 5 6.05 -9.22 4.58
N ALA A 6 7.29 -9.34 4.12
CA ALA A 6 8.38 -8.46 4.54
C ALA A 6 8.07 -7.00 4.17
N LEU A 7 7.59 -6.74 2.95
CA LEU A 7 7.14 -5.41 2.53
C LEU A 7 6.02 -4.87 3.44
N GLN A 8 5.02 -5.69 3.75
CA GLN A 8 3.93 -5.33 4.67
C GLN A 8 4.44 -5.00 6.06
N ILE A 9 5.31 -5.84 6.62
CA ILE A 9 5.93 -5.60 7.93
C ILE A 9 6.69 -4.27 7.94
N SER A 10 7.44 -3.96 6.88
CA SER A 10 8.14 -2.68 6.78
C SER A 10 7.18 -1.48 6.79
N TYR A 11 6.01 -1.57 6.13
CA TYR A 11 4.98 -0.54 6.23
C TYR A 11 4.44 -0.39 7.66
N TYR A 12 4.15 -1.50 8.35
CA TYR A 12 3.68 -1.45 9.74
C TYR A 12 4.73 -0.87 10.68
N ILE A 13 6.00 -1.26 10.56
CA ILE A 13 7.09 -0.67 11.35
C ILE A 13 7.16 0.83 11.11
N ASN A 14 7.05 1.28 9.87
CA ASN A 14 7.12 2.70 9.53
C ASN A 14 5.99 3.51 10.19
N ILE A 15 4.74 3.05 10.13
CA ILE A 15 3.63 3.77 10.77
C ILE A 15 3.69 3.71 12.30
N PHE A 16 4.14 2.59 12.87
CA PHE A 16 4.32 2.52 14.32
C PHE A 16 5.45 3.43 14.80
N ALA A 17 6.55 3.53 14.06
CA ALA A 17 7.61 4.52 14.34
C ALA A 17 7.04 5.94 14.24
N ALA A 18 6.26 6.26 13.20
CA ALA A 18 5.64 7.58 13.07
C ALA A 18 4.71 7.93 14.27
N ILE A 19 3.92 6.97 14.75
CA ILE A 19 3.09 7.14 15.95
C ILE A 19 3.97 7.31 17.21
N ALA A 20 5.00 6.48 17.35
CA ALA A 20 5.93 6.53 18.47
C ALA A 20 6.67 7.87 18.54
N LEU A 21 7.04 8.46 17.40
CA LEU A 21 7.64 9.79 17.31
C LEU A 21 6.80 10.85 18.04
N ILE A 22 5.48 10.88 17.77
CA ILE A 22 4.57 11.82 18.43
C ILE A 22 4.48 11.55 19.93
N LEU A 23 4.38 10.28 20.33
CA LEU A 23 4.31 9.90 21.74
C LEU A 23 5.59 10.27 22.48
N ILE A 24 6.77 10.09 21.87
CA ILE A 24 8.05 10.49 22.45
C ILE A 24 8.09 12.00 22.64
N LEU A 25 7.65 12.77 21.63
CA LEU A 25 7.58 14.23 21.71
C LEU A 25 6.62 14.71 22.80
N MET A 26 5.51 14.01 23.03
CA MET A 26 4.53 14.39 24.06
C MET A 26 4.94 13.97 25.48
N LEU A 27 5.43 12.75 25.67
CA LEU A 27 5.66 12.15 26.99
C LEU A 27 7.02 12.54 27.60
N PHE A 28 8.03 12.76 26.75
CA PHE A 28 9.42 12.98 27.20
C PHE A 28 9.90 14.41 26.95
N TYR A 29 8.98 15.33 26.63
CA TYR A 29 9.32 16.72 26.31
C TYR A 29 10.21 17.37 27.39
N GLY A 30 11.38 17.87 27.00
CA GLY A 30 12.33 18.56 27.88
C GLY A 30 13.21 17.64 28.73
N SER A 31 13.06 16.32 28.62
CA SER A 31 13.93 15.35 29.31
C SER A 31 15.21 15.08 28.52
N LYS A 32 16.33 14.80 29.22
CA LYS A 32 17.61 14.42 28.56
C LYS A 32 17.50 13.12 27.76
N ILE A 33 16.58 12.24 28.16
CA ILE A 33 16.34 10.94 27.53
C ILE A 33 15.60 11.08 26.19
N GLN A 34 14.86 12.18 25.99
CA GLN A 34 14.11 12.46 24.77
C GLN A 34 14.96 12.32 23.50
N ASN A 35 16.16 12.93 23.50
CA ASN A 35 17.03 12.94 22.33
C ASN A 35 17.50 11.54 21.92
N ILE A 36 17.72 10.66 22.90
CA ILE A 36 18.13 9.27 22.65
C ILE A 36 16.98 8.50 21.99
N PHE A 37 15.76 8.63 22.51
CA PHE A 37 14.59 7.98 21.92
C PHE A 37 14.26 8.53 20.54
N LEU A 38 14.34 9.85 20.34
CA LEU A 38 14.14 10.48 19.03
C LEU A 38 15.15 9.97 18.00
N LEU A 39 16.44 9.89 18.37
CA LEU A 39 17.46 9.38 17.47
C LEU A 39 17.18 7.91 17.08
N ALA A 40 16.84 7.07 18.05
CA ALA A 40 16.53 5.66 17.81
C ALA A 40 15.29 5.49 16.89
N ASP A 41 14.24 6.27 17.13
CA ASP A 41 13.01 6.22 16.34
C ASP A 41 13.22 6.74 14.91
N ILE A 42 13.98 7.82 14.73
CA ILE A 42 14.36 8.33 13.40
C ILE A 42 15.18 7.29 12.62
N MET A 43 16.14 6.63 13.26
CA MET A 43 16.93 5.56 12.64
C MET A 43 16.05 4.39 12.22
N LEU A 44 15.10 3.98 13.07
CA LEU A 44 14.12 2.94 12.75
C LEU A 44 13.22 3.35 11.57
N GLY A 45 12.76 4.60 11.56
CA GLY A 45 12.01 5.20 10.47
C GLY A 45 12.77 5.14 9.15
N ILE A 46 14.01 5.61 9.11
CA ILE A 46 14.86 5.58 7.91
C ILE A 46 15.09 4.13 7.43
N PHE A 47 15.42 3.22 8.35
CA PHE A 47 15.63 1.81 8.02
C PHE A 47 14.36 1.17 7.42
N SER A 48 13.19 1.47 7.97
CA SER A 48 11.91 0.98 7.46
C SER A 48 11.61 1.51 6.05
N ILE A 49 11.93 2.78 5.76
CA ILE A 49 11.78 3.37 4.42
C ILE A 49 12.67 2.64 3.42
N ILE A 50 13.95 2.44 3.75
CA ILE A 50 14.89 1.69 2.89
C ILE A 50 14.36 0.28 2.62
N ALA A 51 13.87 -0.40 3.66
CA ALA A 51 13.29 -1.73 3.53
C ALA A 51 12.05 -1.75 2.63
N ILE A 52 11.17 -0.74 2.71
CA ILE A 52 10.00 -0.59 1.83
C ILE A 52 10.44 -0.53 0.36
N PHE A 53 11.44 0.29 0.03
CA PHE A 53 11.94 0.40 -1.34
C PHE A 53 12.57 -0.91 -1.83
N LEU A 54 13.44 -1.52 -1.01
CA LEU A 54 14.10 -2.78 -1.37
C LEU A 54 13.07 -3.90 -1.61
N PHE A 55 12.15 -4.12 -0.69
CA PHE A 55 11.13 -5.15 -0.85
C PHE A 55 10.08 -4.81 -1.90
N GLY A 56 9.79 -3.52 -2.13
CA GLY A 56 8.93 -3.04 -3.20
C GLY A 56 9.47 -3.40 -4.57
N ILE A 57 10.74 -3.09 -4.83
CA ILE A 57 11.44 -3.47 -6.08
C ILE A 57 11.46 -4.99 -6.26
N LEU A 58 11.81 -5.74 -5.21
CA LEU A 58 11.81 -7.21 -5.25
C LEU A 58 10.43 -7.81 -5.52
N CYS A 59 9.35 -7.13 -5.10
CA CYS A 59 7.98 -7.53 -5.41
C CYS A 59 7.65 -7.28 -6.88
N ILE A 60 8.03 -6.13 -7.44
CA ILE A 60 7.86 -5.84 -8.87
C ILE A 60 8.61 -6.87 -9.71
N SER A 61 9.89 -7.13 -9.42
CA SER A 61 10.67 -8.12 -10.17
C SER A 61 10.03 -9.51 -10.11
N ASN A 62 9.50 -9.90 -8.94
CA ASN A 62 8.80 -11.17 -8.78
C ASN A 62 7.47 -11.22 -9.54
N ALA A 63 6.72 -10.11 -9.60
CA ALA A 63 5.50 -10.02 -10.40
C ALA A 63 5.80 -10.20 -11.90
N VAL A 64 6.89 -9.60 -12.40
CA VAL A 64 7.34 -9.76 -13.80
C VAL A 64 7.75 -11.21 -14.10
N VAL A 65 8.47 -11.86 -13.17
CA VAL A 65 8.86 -13.28 -13.34
C VAL A 65 7.62 -14.18 -13.40
N LEU A 66 6.65 -13.99 -12.50
CA LEU A 66 5.41 -14.77 -12.51
C LEU A 66 4.58 -14.51 -13.78
N TYR A 67 4.54 -13.26 -14.24
CA TYR A 67 3.91 -12.89 -15.50
C TYR A 67 4.54 -13.64 -16.70
N ARG A 68 5.88 -13.71 -16.77
CA ARG A 68 6.57 -14.45 -17.83
C ARG A 68 6.31 -15.95 -17.77
N ARG A 69 6.10 -16.51 -16.58
CA ARG A 69 5.81 -17.93 -16.37
C ARG A 69 4.35 -18.32 -16.64
N GLY A 70 3.43 -17.37 -16.77
CA GLY A 70 2.01 -17.67 -17.02
C GLY A 70 1.24 -18.17 -15.80
N ASP A 71 1.82 -18.08 -14.60
CA ASP A 71 1.26 -18.63 -13.37
C ASP A 71 0.22 -17.68 -12.75
N LEU A 72 -0.98 -17.71 -13.34
CA LEU A 72 -2.13 -16.93 -12.90
C LEU A 72 -2.58 -17.25 -11.47
N ALA A 73 -2.43 -18.51 -11.02
CA ALA A 73 -2.88 -18.93 -9.69
C ALA A 73 -2.02 -18.27 -8.61
N THR A 74 -0.70 -18.30 -8.78
CA THR A 74 0.24 -17.66 -7.84
C THR A 74 0.13 -16.13 -7.88
N LEU A 75 -0.05 -15.52 -9.06
CA LEU A 75 -0.33 -14.08 -9.20
C LEU A 75 -1.58 -13.65 -8.43
N ARG A 76 -2.69 -14.39 -8.59
CA ARG A 76 -3.95 -14.13 -7.87
C ARG A 76 -3.77 -14.27 -6.36
N GLN A 77 -3.04 -15.27 -5.90
CA GLN A 77 -2.78 -15.46 -4.47
C GLN A 77 -1.97 -14.29 -3.90
N TYR A 78 -0.92 -13.87 -4.60
CA TYR A 78 -0.04 -12.79 -4.15
C TYR A 78 -0.75 -11.43 -4.14
N MET A 79 -1.57 -11.15 -5.15
CA MET A 79 -2.48 -10.00 -5.17
C MET A 79 -3.38 -9.97 -3.93
N LYS A 80 -4.06 -11.10 -3.61
CA LYS A 80 -4.95 -11.17 -2.43
C LYS A 80 -4.22 -10.88 -1.13
N VAL A 81 -3.02 -11.46 -0.96
CA VAL A 81 -2.21 -11.26 0.26
C VAL A 81 -1.75 -9.81 0.35
N ALA A 82 -1.25 -9.23 -0.74
CA ALA A 82 -0.80 -7.85 -0.78
C ALA A 82 -1.91 -6.88 -0.35
N LYS A 83 -3.08 -6.97 -0.99
CA LYS A 83 -4.21 -6.07 -0.68
C LYS A 83 -4.79 -6.27 0.72
N ARG A 84 -4.99 -7.51 1.18
CA ARG A 84 -5.53 -7.77 2.53
C ARG A 84 -4.66 -7.21 3.64
N GLY A 85 -3.33 -7.32 3.51
CA GLY A 85 -2.43 -6.78 4.53
C GLY A 85 -2.26 -5.26 4.45
N LEU A 86 -2.57 -4.63 3.32
CA LEU A 86 -2.48 -3.19 3.15
C LEU A 86 -3.76 -2.44 3.55
N ILE A 87 -4.94 -3.06 3.47
CA ILE A 87 -6.21 -2.43 3.89
C ILE A 87 -6.12 -1.89 5.34
N PRO A 88 -5.71 -2.67 6.36
CA PRO A 88 -5.62 -2.15 7.72
C PRO A 88 -4.55 -1.07 7.85
N PHE A 89 -3.40 -1.25 7.18
CA PHE A 89 -2.35 -0.22 7.13
C PHE A 89 -2.89 1.11 6.62
N PHE A 90 -3.64 1.11 5.52
CA PHE A 90 -4.20 2.35 4.98
C PHE A 90 -5.24 2.98 5.89
N ILE A 91 -6.06 2.20 6.59
CA ILE A 91 -7.02 2.72 7.58
C ILE A 91 -6.27 3.41 8.71
N ILE A 92 -5.27 2.75 9.30
CA ILE A 92 -4.47 3.32 10.39
C ILE A 92 -3.73 4.57 9.89
N ASN A 93 -3.13 4.50 8.70
CA ASN A 93 -2.41 5.63 8.09
C ASN A 93 -3.32 6.82 7.81
N PHE A 94 -4.55 6.56 7.34
CA PHE A 94 -5.53 7.62 7.12
C PHE A 94 -5.96 8.30 8.42
N ILE A 95 -6.28 7.51 9.46
CA ILE A 95 -6.64 8.04 10.78
C ILE A 95 -5.47 8.84 11.36
N TYR A 96 -4.25 8.30 11.29
CA TYR A 96 -3.03 8.95 11.75
C TYR A 96 -2.79 10.28 11.03
N CYS A 97 -2.82 10.29 9.69
CA CYS A 97 -2.65 11.50 8.90
C CYS A 97 -3.76 12.53 9.20
N ALA A 98 -5.02 12.13 9.30
CA ALA A 98 -6.12 13.02 9.63
C ALA A 98 -5.93 13.66 11.02
N PHE A 99 -5.56 12.86 12.01
CA PHE A 99 -5.31 13.33 13.37
C PHE A 99 -4.12 14.30 13.43
N LEU A 100 -3.01 13.97 12.77
CA LEU A 100 -1.83 14.83 12.70
C LEU A 100 -2.15 16.17 12.03
N ASN A 101 -2.89 16.13 10.91
CA ASN A 101 -3.36 17.34 10.24
C ASN A 101 -4.28 18.18 11.11
N MET A 102 -5.18 17.57 11.87
CA MET A 102 -6.06 18.27 12.81
C MET A 102 -5.26 18.99 13.90
N ILE A 103 -4.24 18.33 14.48
CA ILE A 103 -3.35 18.96 15.47
C ILE A 103 -2.62 20.15 14.86
N LEU A 104 -2.03 19.97 13.66
CA LEU A 104 -1.33 21.06 12.96
C LEU A 104 -2.26 22.21 12.59
N PHE A 105 -3.52 21.92 12.23
CA PHE A 105 -4.53 22.94 11.92
C PHE A 105 -4.85 23.81 13.14
N VAL A 106 -5.09 23.17 14.29
CA VAL A 106 -5.35 23.88 15.55
C VAL A 106 -4.12 24.68 16.00
N ALA A 107 -2.92 24.08 15.93
CA ALA A 107 -1.67 24.73 16.32
C ALA A 107 -1.34 25.95 15.44
N SER A 108 -1.66 25.88 14.14
CA SER A 108 -1.40 26.97 13.18
C SER A 108 -2.44 28.10 13.19
N ARG A 109 -3.46 28.04 14.07
CA ARG A 109 -4.53 29.05 14.19
C ARG A 109 -5.19 29.42 12.85
N GLY A 110 -5.30 28.47 11.92
CA GLY A 110 -5.96 28.70 10.62
C GLY A 110 -5.07 29.29 9.51
N ILE A 111 -3.77 29.52 9.73
CA ILE A 111 -2.80 29.92 8.67
C ILE A 111 -2.47 28.74 7.71
N PHE A 112 -3.20 27.63 7.86
CA PHE A 112 -3.03 26.33 7.21
C PHE A 112 -2.89 26.38 5.68
N ILE A 113 -3.40 27.43 5.04
CA ILE A 113 -3.45 27.58 3.58
C ILE A 113 -2.12 28.09 2.99
N ILE A 114 -1.25 28.74 3.77
CA ILE A 114 -0.11 29.52 3.24
C ILE A 114 1.28 29.08 3.81
N GLY A 115 1.31 28.23 4.84
CA GLY A 115 2.57 27.78 5.49
C GLY A 115 3.27 26.59 4.80
N PRO A 116 4.37 26.03 5.38
CA PRO A 116 5.08 24.83 4.88
C PRO A 116 4.32 23.51 5.12
N ILE A 117 3.17 23.56 5.80
CA ILE A 117 2.33 22.41 6.17
C ILE A 117 1.77 21.63 4.96
N PRO A 118 1.36 22.26 3.83
CA PRO A 118 0.93 21.57 2.62
C PRO A 118 2.02 20.65 2.03
N ILE A 119 3.30 20.99 2.22
CA ILE A 119 4.42 20.16 1.75
C ILE A 119 4.47 18.85 2.54
N MET A 120 4.24 18.87 3.85
CA MET A 120 4.17 17.63 4.64
C MET A 120 3.01 16.73 4.21
N ILE A 121 1.84 17.31 3.90
CA ILE A 121 0.69 16.56 3.37
C ILE A 121 1.07 15.88 2.05
N ILE A 122 1.69 16.61 1.13
CA ILE A 122 2.12 16.07 -0.16
C ILE A 122 3.10 14.91 0.04
N ILE A 123 4.07 15.04 0.94
CA ILE A 123 5.04 13.98 1.23
C ILE A 123 4.34 12.73 1.80
N MET A 124 3.45 12.90 2.78
CA MET A 124 2.71 11.79 3.39
C MET A 124 1.81 11.06 2.39
N VAL A 125 1.09 11.83 1.55
CA VAL A 125 0.24 11.27 0.48
C VAL A 125 1.10 10.55 -0.57
N SER A 126 2.22 11.14 -0.97
CA SER A 126 3.14 10.53 -1.95
C SER A 126 3.70 9.20 -1.44
N PHE A 127 4.06 9.12 -0.16
CA PHE A 127 4.57 7.89 0.45
C PHE A 127 3.50 6.80 0.53
N THR A 128 2.26 7.19 0.86
CA THR A 128 1.10 6.31 0.86
C THR A 128 0.79 5.80 -0.54
N TYR A 129 0.92 6.66 -1.55
CA TYR A 129 0.75 6.28 -2.95
C TYR A 129 1.80 5.28 -3.43
N LEU A 130 3.02 5.37 -2.92
CA LEU A 130 4.07 4.38 -3.18
C LEU A 130 3.67 2.97 -2.72
N ALA A 131 2.95 2.87 -1.60
CA ALA A 131 2.41 1.60 -1.12
C ALA A 131 1.35 1.02 -2.06
N VAL A 132 0.49 1.89 -2.61
CA VAL A 132 -0.47 1.50 -3.65
C VAL A 132 0.28 0.96 -4.87
N LEU A 133 1.26 1.70 -5.38
CA LEU A 133 2.05 1.30 -6.56
C LEU A 133 2.73 -0.07 -6.41
N PHE A 134 3.45 -0.31 -5.32
CA PHE A 134 4.14 -1.59 -5.12
C PHE A 134 3.16 -2.75 -4.96
N SER A 135 1.99 -2.51 -4.34
CA SER A 135 0.96 -3.52 -4.19
C SER A 135 0.21 -3.84 -5.48
N SER A 136 -0.02 -2.84 -6.32
CA SER A 136 -0.72 -2.96 -7.60
C SER A 136 0.13 -3.66 -8.67
N SER A 137 1.44 -3.80 -8.47
CA SER A 137 2.33 -4.52 -9.40
C SER A 137 1.86 -5.96 -9.72
N TYR A 138 1.45 -6.73 -8.71
CA TYR A 138 0.89 -8.08 -8.91
C TYR A 138 -0.50 -8.05 -9.59
N SER A 139 -1.28 -7.00 -9.31
CA SER A 139 -2.62 -6.84 -9.87
C SER A 139 -2.59 -6.50 -11.35
N ILE A 140 -1.69 -5.59 -11.74
CA ILE A 140 -1.43 -5.19 -13.12
C ILE A 140 -0.90 -6.39 -13.90
N ALA A 141 0.08 -7.12 -13.36
CA ALA A 141 0.62 -8.32 -13.99
C ALA A 141 -0.46 -9.39 -14.25
N PHE A 142 -1.40 -9.56 -13.32
CA PHE A 142 -2.53 -10.48 -13.47
C PHE A 142 -3.51 -10.03 -14.57
N ILE A 143 -3.87 -8.74 -14.62
CA ILE A 143 -4.76 -8.20 -15.66
C ILE A 143 -4.14 -8.34 -17.05
N ILE A 144 -2.87 -7.97 -17.20
CA ILE A 144 -2.17 -8.07 -18.49
C ILE A 144 -2.16 -9.53 -18.96
N GLN A 145 -1.93 -10.47 -18.06
CA GLN A 145 -1.96 -11.89 -18.40
C GLN A 145 -3.35 -12.39 -18.79
N LEU A 146 -4.40 -11.91 -18.13
CA LEU A 146 -5.79 -12.22 -18.49
C LEU A 146 -6.16 -11.66 -19.87
N LYS A 147 -5.73 -10.44 -20.18
CA LYS A 147 -5.87 -9.86 -21.52
C LYS A 147 -5.16 -10.74 -22.56
N LYS A 148 -3.95 -11.22 -22.26
CA LYS A 148 -3.17 -12.09 -23.16
C LYS A 148 -3.83 -13.44 -23.45
N LYS A 149 -4.81 -13.86 -22.64
CA LYS A 149 -5.60 -15.09 -22.83
C LYS A 149 -6.99 -14.80 -23.43
N ASP A 150 -7.19 -13.60 -24.00
CA ASP A 150 -8.46 -13.10 -24.56
C ASP A 150 -9.67 -13.18 -23.63
N LYS A 151 -9.43 -13.30 -22.31
CA LYS A 151 -10.50 -13.32 -21.30
C LYS A 151 -11.01 -11.92 -20.93
N LEU A 152 -10.38 -10.87 -21.43
CA LEU A 152 -10.76 -9.48 -21.16
C LEU A 152 -10.61 -8.59 -22.40
N SER A 153 -11.65 -7.80 -22.68
CA SER A 153 -11.61 -6.72 -23.67
C SER A 153 -10.58 -5.65 -23.28
N GLN A 154 -9.90 -5.08 -24.28
CA GLN A 154 -8.84 -4.08 -24.13
C GLN A 154 -9.29 -2.84 -23.34
N GLY A 155 -10.52 -2.37 -23.55
CA GLY A 155 -11.07 -1.23 -22.81
C GLY A 155 -11.32 -1.54 -21.33
N VAL A 156 -11.80 -2.75 -21.03
CA VAL A 156 -12.04 -3.21 -19.66
C VAL A 156 -10.73 -3.41 -18.91
N ALA A 157 -9.70 -3.92 -19.58
CA ALA A 157 -8.36 -4.07 -19.01
C ALA A 157 -7.72 -2.72 -18.66
N PHE A 158 -7.84 -1.71 -19.53
CA PHE A 158 -7.32 -0.38 -19.26
C PHE A 158 -8.02 0.31 -18.09
N LEU A 159 -9.36 0.26 -18.08
CA LEU A 159 -10.15 0.81 -16.97
C LEU A 159 -9.75 0.16 -15.64
N ASN A 160 -9.64 -1.17 -15.59
CA ASN A 160 -9.21 -1.89 -14.39
C ASN A 160 -7.79 -1.48 -13.93
N ILE A 161 -6.85 -1.25 -14.85
CA ILE A 161 -5.52 -0.75 -14.46
C ILE A 161 -5.60 0.69 -13.90
N CYS A 162 -6.40 1.56 -14.50
CA CYS A 162 -6.62 2.92 -14.02
C CYS A 162 -7.32 2.94 -12.65
N LEU A 163 -8.32 2.09 -12.44
CA LEU A 163 -9.02 1.97 -11.16
C LEU A 163 -8.11 1.39 -10.06
N GLN A 164 -7.18 0.49 -10.38
CA GLN A 164 -6.16 -0.01 -9.44
C GLN A 164 -5.15 1.03 -8.96
N LEU A 165 -5.02 2.14 -9.68
CA LEU A 165 -4.20 3.28 -9.27
C LEU A 165 -4.99 4.27 -8.40
N ILE A 166 -6.32 4.15 -8.35
CA ILE A 166 -7.19 4.96 -7.49
C ILE A 166 -7.51 4.14 -6.24
N PHE A 167 -6.88 4.48 -5.12
CA PHE A 167 -6.88 3.72 -3.87
C PHE A 167 -8.25 3.13 -3.42
N VAL A 168 -9.31 3.95 -3.43
CA VAL A 168 -10.66 3.52 -3.01
C VAL A 168 -11.28 2.55 -4.03
N LEU A 169 -11.03 2.78 -5.31
CA LEU A 169 -11.51 1.95 -6.40
C LEU A 169 -10.75 0.63 -6.48
N ASP A 170 -9.48 0.59 -6.04
CA ASP A 170 -8.65 -0.63 -6.00
C ASP A 170 -9.24 -1.75 -5.10
N ILE A 171 -9.91 -1.37 -4.00
CA ILE A 171 -10.59 -2.31 -3.08
C ILE A 171 -11.90 -2.82 -3.71
N ILE A 172 -12.69 -1.93 -4.31
CA ILE A 172 -13.97 -2.26 -4.96
C ILE A 172 -13.72 -3.16 -6.17
N GLU A 173 -12.70 -2.83 -6.97
CA GLU A 173 -12.33 -3.60 -8.14
C GLU A 173 -11.76 -4.97 -7.75
N LEU A 174 -10.96 -5.07 -6.69
CA LEU A 174 -10.54 -6.38 -6.16
C LEU A 174 -11.75 -7.27 -5.86
N ILE A 175 -12.77 -6.73 -5.19
CA ILE A 175 -13.98 -7.46 -4.84
C ILE A 175 -14.76 -7.87 -6.10
N TYR A 176 -14.88 -6.96 -7.07
CA TYR A 176 -15.54 -7.22 -8.34
C TYR A 176 -14.82 -8.33 -9.14
N LEU A 177 -13.50 -8.22 -9.28
CA LEU A 177 -12.65 -9.15 -10.02
C LEU A 177 -12.62 -10.52 -9.32
N LEU A 178 -12.59 -10.56 -7.98
CA LEU A 178 -12.73 -11.81 -7.24
C LEU A 178 -14.09 -12.48 -7.43
N ARG A 179 -15.19 -11.71 -7.44
CA ARG A 179 -16.55 -12.24 -7.64
C ARG A 179 -16.75 -12.73 -9.06
N ARG A 180 -16.27 -12.00 -10.06
CA ARG A 180 -16.36 -12.38 -11.48
C ARG A 180 -15.58 -13.65 -11.79
N PHE A 181 -14.33 -13.75 -11.31
CA PHE A 181 -13.52 -14.98 -11.44
C PHE A 181 -13.81 -16.06 -10.38
N ARG A 182 -14.79 -15.85 -9.49
CA ARG A 182 -15.39 -16.93 -8.70
C ARG A 182 -16.51 -17.57 -9.52
N LYS A 183 -17.38 -16.74 -10.12
CA LYS A 183 -18.41 -17.19 -11.05
C LYS A 183 -17.85 -17.95 -12.25
N GLU A 184 -16.75 -17.50 -12.85
CA GLU A 184 -16.10 -18.28 -13.93
C GLU A 184 -15.53 -19.61 -13.43
N ASN A 185 -15.01 -19.70 -12.20
CA ASN A 185 -14.55 -20.99 -11.66
C ASN A 185 -15.71 -21.96 -11.36
N ASP A 186 -16.89 -21.46 -11.00
CA ASP A 186 -18.09 -22.31 -10.85
C ASP A 186 -18.58 -22.80 -12.21
N VAL A 187 -18.50 -21.98 -13.27
CA VAL A 187 -18.82 -22.40 -14.66
C VAL A 187 -17.79 -23.38 -15.23
N PHE A 188 -16.49 -23.22 -14.92
CA PHE A 188 -15.44 -24.15 -15.36
C PHE A 188 -15.50 -25.52 -14.68
N ILE A 189 -16.17 -25.65 -13.53
CA ILE A 189 -16.40 -26.95 -12.86
C ILE A 189 -17.61 -27.67 -13.47
N GLU A 190 -18.66 -26.96 -13.88
CA GLU A 190 -19.83 -27.58 -14.54
C GLU A 190 -19.59 -28.01 -15.99
N THR A 191 -18.60 -27.43 -16.69
CA THR A 191 -18.31 -27.85 -18.09
C THR A 191 -17.37 -29.06 -18.19
N TYR A 192 -16.84 -29.56 -17.06
CA TYR A 192 -15.94 -30.72 -17.00
C TYR A 192 -16.28 -31.70 -15.86
N SER A 193 -17.55 -31.78 -15.46
CA SER A 193 -18.08 -32.85 -14.62
C SER A 193 -19.07 -33.70 -15.39
#